data_AF-A0A448TW62-F1
#
_entry.id   AF-A0A448TW62-F1
#
_cell.length_a   1.000
_cell.length_b   1.000
_cell.length_c   1.000
_cell.angle_alpha   90.00
_cell.angle_beta   90.00
_cell.angle_gamma   90.00
#
_symmetry.space_group_name_H-M   'P 1'
#
loop_
_entity.id
_entity.type
_entity.pdbx_description
1 polymer ?
#
loop_
_entity_poly.entity_id
_entity_poly.type
_entity_poly.pdbx_seq_one_letter_code
_entity_poly.pdbx_strand_id
1 'polypeptide(L)'
;MKKLLSTIALLSAIPAVNAAQYDVFIDFGSKVQNNVATISHALEGVGINSLYNEGYVVHMTLYLTEYQKEALPKIKKVVDNVATQFSPFKVQFTGLHATPGYWLMMDAQKSPELQKLSDSVVKQLVDIRDTSAEIPAWAKNIPEKAASFKKYGSPNVFANFDPHITLTTPVNKIDLSQFFRNYPFTPFKGEIKGIGITEANDLGQSKTVIYYKPLK
;
A
#
# COMPACT_ATOMS: atom_id res chain seq x y z
N MET A 1 -20.16 -9.75 65.62
CA MET A 1 -19.01 -10.22 64.82
C MET A 1 -19.28 -10.00 63.34
N LYS A 2 -18.36 -9.28 62.68
CA LYS A 2 -18.07 -9.16 61.23
C LYS A 2 -19.24 -8.95 60.25
N LYS A 3 -19.44 -7.69 59.83
CA LYS A 3 -20.07 -7.32 58.56
C LYS A 3 -19.14 -7.72 57.42
N LEU A 4 -19.60 -8.58 56.51
CA LEU A 4 -18.89 -8.95 55.28
C LEU A 4 -19.31 -7.96 54.18
N LEU A 5 -18.42 -7.06 53.79
CA LEU A 5 -18.58 -6.21 52.60
C LEU A 5 -18.04 -7.00 51.40
N SER A 6 -18.93 -7.45 50.53
CA SER A 6 -18.56 -8.04 49.24
C SER A 6 -18.29 -6.93 48.24
N THR A 7 -17.01 -6.68 47.96
CA THR A 7 -16.59 -5.76 46.90
C THR A 7 -16.73 -6.46 45.55
N ILE A 8 -17.72 -6.07 44.75
CA ILE A 8 -17.84 -6.47 43.35
C ILE A 8 -16.81 -5.65 42.57
N ALA A 9 -15.72 -6.28 42.16
CA ALA A 9 -14.77 -5.69 41.22
C ALA A 9 -15.38 -5.76 39.80
N LEU A 10 -15.85 -4.62 39.29
CA LEU A 10 -16.19 -4.46 37.89
C LEU A 10 -14.88 -4.48 37.09
N LEU A 11 -14.51 -5.63 36.51
CA LEU A 11 -13.52 -5.65 35.44
C LEU A 11 -14.13 -4.98 34.21
N SER A 12 -13.81 -3.70 33.99
CA SER A 12 -14.02 -3.06 32.70
C SER A 12 -13.12 -3.75 31.67
N ALA A 13 -13.72 -4.62 30.86
CA ALA A 13 -13.06 -5.20 29.69
C ALA A 13 -12.68 -4.06 28.76
N ILE A 14 -11.38 -3.81 28.62
CA ILE A 14 -10.85 -2.94 27.56
C ILE A 14 -11.21 -3.65 26.25
N PRO A 15 -12.06 -3.07 25.38
CA PRO A 15 -12.35 -3.69 24.09
C PRO A 15 -11.02 -3.84 23.36
N ALA A 16 -10.69 -5.07 22.97
CA ALA A 16 -9.55 -5.33 22.11
C ALA A 16 -9.74 -4.50 20.83
N VAL A 17 -8.76 -3.63 20.53
CA VAL A 17 -8.77 -2.83 19.30
C VAL A 17 -8.71 -3.81 18.13
N ASN A 18 -9.84 -4.00 17.45
CA ASN A 18 -9.96 -4.89 16.31
C ASN A 18 -9.62 -4.14 15.00
N ALA A 19 -8.45 -3.52 14.98
CA ALA A 19 -7.96 -2.77 13.83
C ALA A 19 -7.21 -3.68 12.85
N ALA A 20 -7.23 -3.30 11.58
CA ALA A 20 -6.43 -3.88 10.51
C ALA A 20 -5.98 -2.79 9.55
N GLN A 21 -4.79 -2.97 8.97
CA GLN A 21 -4.28 -2.11 7.90
C GLN A 21 -4.76 -2.68 6.56
N TYR A 22 -5.62 -1.95 5.85
CA TYR A 22 -6.08 -2.37 4.53
C TYR A 22 -5.40 -1.54 3.45
N ASP A 23 -4.77 -2.22 2.48
CA ASP A 23 -4.30 -1.62 1.24
C ASP A 23 -5.36 -1.77 0.15
N VAL A 24 -5.88 -0.65 -0.33
CA VAL A 24 -6.62 -0.61 -1.60
C VAL A 24 -5.63 -0.24 -2.69
N PHE A 25 -5.44 -1.14 -3.65
CA PHE A 25 -4.34 -1.05 -4.60
C PHE A 25 -4.76 -1.31 -6.05
N ILE A 26 -3.93 -0.89 -6.98
CA ILE A 26 -4.03 -1.23 -8.40
C ILE A 26 -3.48 -2.62 -8.66
N ASP A 27 -4.30 -3.46 -9.29
CA ASP A 27 -3.83 -4.69 -9.90
C ASP A 27 -3.54 -4.48 -11.41
N PHE A 28 -2.44 -5.08 -11.85
CA PHE A 28 -1.91 -4.91 -13.19
C PHE A 28 -2.00 -6.20 -14.01
N GLY A 29 -2.08 -6.04 -15.34
CA GLY A 29 -1.97 -7.17 -16.26
C GLY A 29 -0.60 -7.88 -16.21
N SER A 30 -0.52 -9.06 -16.83
CA SER A 30 0.66 -9.95 -16.81
C SER A 30 1.97 -9.28 -17.23
N LYS A 31 1.93 -8.25 -18.09
CA LYS A 31 3.14 -7.52 -18.50
C LYS A 31 3.87 -6.89 -17.31
N VAL A 32 3.16 -6.28 -16.36
CA VAL A 32 3.80 -5.66 -15.18
C VAL A 32 4.34 -6.74 -14.26
N GLN A 33 3.57 -7.80 -14.02
CA GLN A 33 4.00 -8.98 -13.24
C GLN A 33 5.30 -9.57 -13.80
N ASN A 34 5.39 -9.78 -15.11
CA ASN A 34 6.58 -10.31 -15.77
C ASN A 34 7.79 -9.37 -15.66
N ASN A 35 7.57 -8.05 -15.73
CA ASN A 35 8.66 -7.08 -15.55
C ASN A 35 9.17 -7.09 -14.10
N VAL A 36 8.27 -7.14 -13.12
CA VAL A 36 8.66 -7.27 -11.70
C VAL A 36 9.39 -8.59 -11.42
N ALA A 37 8.95 -9.69 -12.03
CA ALA A 37 9.65 -10.97 -11.95
C ALA A 37 11.06 -10.89 -12.57
N THR A 38 11.20 -10.23 -13.72
CA THR A 38 12.50 -10.02 -14.39
C THR A 38 13.44 -9.19 -13.53
N ILE A 39 12.95 -8.09 -12.95
CA ILE A 39 13.74 -7.25 -12.03
C ILE A 39 14.13 -8.06 -10.78
N SER A 40 13.21 -8.86 -10.24
CA SER A 40 13.45 -9.71 -9.07
C SER A 40 14.54 -10.75 -9.32
N HIS A 41 14.57 -11.36 -10.50
CA HIS A 41 15.65 -12.27 -10.87
C HIS A 41 17.00 -11.56 -11.00
N ALA A 42 17.02 -10.32 -11.51
CA ALA A 42 18.25 -9.51 -11.56
C ALA A 42 18.74 -9.09 -10.17
N LEU A 43 17.83 -8.81 -9.24
CA LEU A 43 18.15 -8.56 -7.82
C LEU A 43 18.75 -9.81 -7.16
N GLU A 44 18.13 -10.98 -7.37
CA GLU A 44 18.63 -12.26 -6.86
C GLU A 44 20.05 -12.56 -7.37
N GLY A 45 20.34 -12.25 -8.64
CA GLY A 45 21.68 -12.41 -9.23
C GLY A 45 22.80 -11.59 -8.57
N VAL A 46 22.45 -10.60 -7.74
CA VAL A 46 23.40 -9.84 -6.91
C VAL A 46 23.19 -10.09 -5.41
N GLY A 47 22.47 -11.16 -5.04
CA GLY A 47 22.25 -11.58 -3.66
C GLY A 47 21.14 -10.83 -2.91
N ILE A 48 20.23 -10.17 -3.64
CA ILE A 48 19.14 -9.37 -3.05
C ILE A 48 17.82 -10.11 -3.23
N ASN A 49 17.16 -10.46 -2.13
CA ASN A 49 15.84 -11.05 -2.18
C ASN A 49 14.77 -9.96 -2.35
N SER A 50 13.88 -10.11 -3.33
CA SER A 50 12.79 -9.16 -3.57
C SER A 50 11.51 -9.57 -2.87
N LEU A 51 10.61 -8.61 -2.68
CA LEU A 51 9.24 -8.86 -2.19
C LEU A 51 8.50 -9.87 -3.08
N TYR A 52 8.70 -9.80 -4.40
CA TYR A 52 8.13 -10.77 -5.33
C TYR A 52 8.61 -12.20 -5.06
N ASN A 53 9.92 -12.40 -4.87
CA ASN A 53 10.50 -13.72 -4.57
C ASN A 53 10.05 -14.25 -3.21
N GLU A 54 9.74 -13.37 -2.26
CA GLU A 54 9.15 -13.72 -0.97
C GLU A 54 7.64 -14.06 -1.04
N GLY A 55 7.02 -13.92 -2.23
CA GLY A 55 5.61 -14.22 -2.47
C GLY A 55 4.66 -13.09 -2.08
N TYR A 56 5.14 -11.85 -1.96
CA TYR A 56 4.26 -10.70 -1.78
C TYR A 56 3.57 -10.31 -3.10
N VAL A 57 2.38 -9.75 -2.96
CA VAL A 57 1.57 -9.26 -4.07
C VAL A 57 2.26 -8.07 -4.74
N VAL A 58 2.38 -8.10 -6.06
CA VAL A 58 2.79 -6.93 -6.84
C VAL A 58 1.62 -5.96 -6.89
N HIS A 59 1.81 -4.78 -6.29
CA HIS A 59 0.74 -3.79 -6.16
C HIS A 59 1.28 -2.36 -6.26
N MET A 60 0.40 -1.44 -6.64
CA MET A 60 0.59 0.00 -6.48
C MET A 60 -0.54 0.54 -5.62
N THR A 61 -0.21 1.00 -4.41
CA THR A 61 -1.16 1.50 -3.44
C THR A 61 -1.94 2.72 -3.97
N LEU A 62 -3.27 2.66 -3.87
CA LEU A 62 -4.15 3.81 -4.05
C LEU A 62 -4.45 4.48 -2.71
N TYR A 63 -4.66 3.68 -1.66
CA TYR A 63 -4.89 4.14 -0.30
C TYR A 63 -4.62 3.02 0.72
N LEU A 64 -3.61 3.24 1.55
CA LEU A 64 -3.23 2.38 2.67
C LEU A 64 -3.45 3.12 3.98
N THR A 65 -4.29 2.56 4.84
CA THR A 65 -4.60 3.11 6.18
C THR A 65 -5.21 2.03 7.09
N GLU A 66 -5.41 2.37 8.35
CA GLU A 66 -6.05 1.50 9.35
C GLU A 66 -7.56 1.68 9.38
N TYR A 67 -8.27 0.59 9.64
CA TYR A 67 -9.71 0.54 9.85
C TYR A 67 -10.04 -0.46 10.95
N GLN A 68 -11.21 -0.32 11.56
CA GLN A 68 -11.83 -1.44 12.28
C GLN A 68 -12.16 -2.57 11.28
N LYS A 69 -11.90 -3.84 11.63
CA LYS A 69 -12.06 -4.98 10.69
C LYS A 69 -13.48 -5.09 10.11
N GLU A 70 -14.48 -4.66 10.86
CA GLU A 70 -15.88 -4.63 10.45
C GLU A 70 -16.15 -3.64 9.30
N ALA A 71 -15.19 -2.77 8.96
CA ALA A 71 -15.28 -1.86 7.82
C ALA A 71 -15.08 -2.56 6.47
N LEU A 72 -14.48 -3.77 6.43
CA LEU A 72 -14.13 -4.45 5.18
C LEU A 72 -15.30 -4.56 4.17
N PRO A 73 -16.55 -4.90 4.56
CA PRO A 73 -17.68 -4.89 3.62
C PRO A 73 -17.95 -3.52 2.99
N LYS A 74 -17.76 -2.42 3.74
CA LYS A 74 -17.90 -1.06 3.22
C LYS A 74 -16.76 -0.73 2.25
N ILE A 75 -15.53 -1.13 2.57
CA ILE A 75 -14.36 -0.95 1.69
C ILE A 75 -14.59 -1.67 0.35
N LYS A 76 -15.06 -2.93 0.38
CA LYS A 76 -15.43 -3.70 -0.82
C LYS A 76 -16.45 -2.97 -1.69
N LYS A 77 -17.51 -2.41 -1.07
CA LYS A 77 -18.54 -1.64 -1.78
C LYS A 77 -17.98 -0.37 -2.45
N VAL A 78 -17.03 0.31 -1.80
CA VAL A 78 -16.36 1.46 -2.41
C VAL A 78 -15.49 1.03 -3.59
N VAL A 79 -14.75 -0.07 -3.46
CA VAL A 79 -13.95 -0.64 -4.57
C VAL A 79 -14.85 -1.02 -5.75
N ASP A 80 -15.98 -1.68 -5.49
CA ASP A 80 -17.01 -1.96 -6.51
C ASP A 80 -17.43 -0.69 -7.24
N ASN A 81 -17.83 0.34 -6.49
CA ASN A 81 -18.31 1.60 -7.06
C ASN A 81 -17.23 2.31 -7.88
N VAL A 82 -16.01 2.44 -7.35
CA VAL A 82 -14.90 3.10 -8.05
C VAL A 82 -14.56 2.36 -9.33
N ALA A 83 -14.45 1.03 -9.29
CA ALA A 83 -14.07 0.23 -10.46
C ALA A 83 -15.04 0.41 -11.64
N THR A 84 -16.33 0.71 -11.38
CA THR A 84 -17.31 1.00 -12.46
C THR A 84 -17.14 2.35 -13.15
N GLN A 85 -16.37 3.27 -12.55
CA GLN A 85 -16.17 4.65 -13.04
C GLN A 85 -14.98 4.78 -14.00
N PHE A 86 -14.14 3.75 -14.09
CA PHE A 86 -12.93 3.75 -14.89
C PHE A 86 -12.93 2.54 -15.82
N SER A 87 -12.39 2.73 -17.02
CA SER A 87 -12.04 1.63 -17.92
C SER A 87 -10.55 1.35 -17.84
N PRO A 88 -10.07 0.14 -18.20
CA PRO A 88 -8.65 -0.17 -18.25
C PRO A 88 -7.85 0.89 -19.01
N PHE A 89 -6.76 1.37 -18.41
CA PHE A 89 -5.89 2.37 -19.01
C PHE A 89 -4.42 2.06 -18.75
N LYS A 90 -3.55 2.69 -19.55
CA LYS A 90 -2.10 2.45 -19.47
C LYS A 90 -1.43 3.46 -18.54
N VAL A 91 -0.47 2.96 -17.78
CA VAL A 91 0.50 3.77 -17.01
C VAL A 91 1.90 3.55 -17.55
N GLN A 92 2.72 4.60 -17.53
CA GLN A 92 4.12 4.53 -17.96
C GLN A 92 4.98 4.28 -16.73
N PHE A 93 5.77 3.21 -16.72
CA PHE A 93 6.85 3.02 -15.76
C PHE A 93 8.14 3.63 -16.31
N THR A 94 8.84 4.41 -15.49
CA THR A 94 9.87 5.34 -15.96
C THR A 94 11.26 5.02 -15.45
N GLY A 95 11.37 4.41 -14.28
CA GLY A 95 12.66 4.15 -13.66
C GLY A 95 12.56 3.27 -12.42
N LEU A 96 13.73 3.09 -11.81
CA LEU A 96 13.90 2.52 -10.49
C LEU A 96 14.62 3.55 -9.63
N HIS A 97 14.24 3.67 -8.36
CA HIS A 97 14.98 4.49 -7.42
C HIS A 97 15.07 3.84 -6.04
N ALA A 98 16.18 4.13 -5.35
CA ALA A 98 16.33 3.81 -3.94
C ALA A 98 15.87 5.00 -3.10
N THR A 99 15.01 4.78 -2.12
CA THR A 99 14.63 5.82 -1.16
C THR A 99 15.75 6.02 -0.11
N PRO A 100 15.78 7.15 0.61
CA PRO A 100 16.67 7.33 1.76
C PRO A 100 16.49 6.26 2.85
N GLY A 101 15.31 5.61 2.88
CA GLY A 101 15.00 4.51 3.78
C GLY A 101 15.43 3.13 3.26
N TYR A 102 16.23 3.04 2.20
CA TYR A 102 16.72 1.78 1.59
C TYR A 102 15.63 0.89 0.97
N TRP A 103 14.51 1.48 0.57
CA TRP A 103 13.52 0.80 -0.28
C TRP A 103 13.91 0.94 -1.74
N LEU A 104 13.79 -0.14 -2.53
CA LEU A 104 13.84 -0.05 -3.99
C LEU A 104 12.41 0.02 -4.54
N MET A 105 12.14 1.05 -5.34
CA MET A 105 10.85 1.31 -5.96
C MET A 105 10.95 1.25 -7.48
N MET A 106 9.89 0.80 -8.14
CA MET A 106 9.66 0.97 -9.57
C MET A 106 8.65 2.08 -9.81
N ASP A 107 9.09 3.15 -10.47
CA ASP A 107 8.34 4.39 -10.61
C ASP A 107 7.34 4.35 -11.74
N ALA A 108 6.11 4.76 -11.45
CA ALA A 108 5.14 5.08 -12.48
C ALA A 108 4.99 6.59 -12.64
N GLN A 109 4.77 7.03 -13.87
CA GLN A 109 4.46 8.40 -14.17
C GLN A 109 3.05 8.72 -13.67
N LYS A 110 2.95 9.75 -12.83
CA LYS A 110 1.65 10.34 -12.48
C LYS A 110 0.95 10.86 -13.74
N SER A 111 -0.32 10.50 -13.89
CA SER A 111 -1.20 11.03 -14.94
C SER A 111 -2.50 11.55 -14.32
N PRO A 112 -3.24 12.45 -15.00
CA PRO A 112 -4.54 12.91 -14.50
C PRO A 112 -5.52 11.76 -14.21
N GLU A 113 -5.56 10.73 -15.06
CA GLU A 113 -6.42 9.55 -14.89
C GLU A 113 -6.02 8.74 -13.65
N LEU A 114 -4.71 8.51 -13.45
CA LEU A 114 -4.19 7.78 -12.30
C LEU A 114 -4.40 8.53 -10.98
N GLN A 115 -4.17 9.85 -10.98
CA GLN A 115 -4.46 10.71 -9.84
C GLN A 115 -5.95 10.70 -9.51
N LYS A 116 -6.82 10.79 -10.52
CA LYS A 116 -8.28 10.72 -10.34
C LYS A 116 -8.70 9.38 -9.73
N LEU A 117 -8.10 8.27 -10.15
CA LEU A 117 -8.35 6.95 -9.57
C LEU A 117 -7.98 6.90 -8.08
N SER A 118 -6.77 7.33 -7.72
CA SER A 118 -6.35 7.40 -6.30
C SER A 118 -7.26 8.32 -5.48
N ASP A 119 -7.50 9.54 -5.95
CA ASP A 119 -8.34 10.51 -5.25
C ASP A 119 -9.78 10.00 -5.06
N SER A 120 -10.34 9.29 -6.03
CA SER A 120 -11.69 8.71 -5.94
C SER A 120 -11.79 7.63 -4.86
N VAL A 121 -10.74 6.82 -4.68
CA VAL A 121 -10.65 5.84 -3.59
C VAL A 121 -10.55 6.55 -2.25
N VAL A 122 -9.60 7.49 -2.11
CA VAL A 122 -9.35 8.18 -0.83
C VAL A 122 -10.58 8.96 -0.38
N LYS A 123 -11.22 9.73 -1.27
CA LYS A 123 -12.42 10.53 -0.94
C LYS A 123 -13.57 9.70 -0.39
N GLN A 124 -13.73 8.45 -0.83
CA GLN A 124 -14.83 7.59 -0.41
C GLN A 124 -14.51 6.75 0.84
N LEU A 125 -13.24 6.60 1.18
CA LEU A 125 -12.80 5.77 2.30
C LEU A 125 -12.32 6.57 3.51
N VAL A 126 -11.93 7.84 3.33
CA VAL A 126 -11.34 8.65 4.41
C VAL A 126 -12.24 8.78 5.64
N ASP A 127 -13.55 8.86 5.47
CA ASP A 127 -14.48 9.10 6.59
C ASP A 127 -14.71 7.86 7.47
N ILE A 128 -14.34 6.66 6.99
CA ILE A 128 -14.52 5.41 7.74
C ILE A 128 -13.21 4.83 8.28
N ARG A 129 -12.08 5.53 8.07
CA ARG A 129 -10.76 5.13 8.58
C ARG A 129 -10.71 5.19 10.11
N ASP A 130 -9.73 4.49 10.68
CA ASP A 130 -9.34 4.73 12.06
C ASP A 130 -8.66 6.10 12.20
N THR A 131 -9.18 6.93 13.10
CA THR A 131 -8.63 8.27 13.36
C THR A 131 -7.59 8.29 14.48
N SER A 132 -7.43 7.17 15.19
CA SER A 132 -6.43 6.97 16.25
C SER A 132 -5.10 6.41 15.73
N ALA A 133 -5.04 6.00 14.46
CA ALA A 133 -3.83 5.47 13.83
C ALA A 133 -2.64 6.43 13.95
N GLU A 134 -1.46 5.87 14.22
CA GLU A 134 -0.24 6.66 14.37
C GLU A 134 0.42 6.97 13.03
N ILE A 135 1.03 8.15 12.93
CA ILE A 135 1.82 8.52 11.75
C ILE A 135 3.01 7.55 11.62
N PRO A 136 3.27 6.94 10.45
CA PRO A 136 4.44 6.10 10.22
C PRO A 136 5.75 6.83 10.50
N ALA A 137 6.73 6.14 11.10
CA ALA A 137 7.98 6.75 11.55
C ALA A 137 8.73 7.53 10.44
N TRP A 138 8.76 7.00 9.22
CA TRP A 138 9.40 7.65 8.07
C TRP A 138 8.69 8.96 7.65
N ALA A 139 7.38 9.05 7.87
CA ALA A 139 6.57 10.21 7.49
C ALA A 139 6.55 11.29 8.58
N LYS A 140 6.84 10.95 9.85
CA LYS A 140 6.79 11.88 10.99
C LYS A 140 7.61 13.15 10.77
N ASN A 141 8.77 13.02 10.14
CA ASN A 141 9.72 14.13 9.94
C ASN A 141 9.60 14.83 8.59
N ILE A 142 8.61 14.46 7.77
CA ILE A 142 8.37 15.06 6.45
C ILE A 142 7.05 15.86 6.56
N PRO A 143 7.10 17.19 6.70
CA PRO A 143 5.93 18.00 7.09
C PRO A 143 4.68 17.77 6.24
N GLU A 144 4.83 17.71 4.92
CA GLU A 144 3.73 17.50 3.97
C GLU A 144 3.13 16.10 4.09
N LYS A 145 3.95 15.07 4.35
CA LYS A 145 3.50 13.68 4.54
C LYS A 145 2.80 13.52 5.89
N ALA A 146 3.35 14.11 6.95
CA ALA A 146 2.72 14.15 8.27
C ALA A 146 1.37 14.89 8.25
N ALA A 147 1.28 16.02 7.54
CA ALA A 147 0.03 16.76 7.36
C ALA A 147 -1.01 15.96 6.58
N SER A 148 -0.58 15.29 5.50
CA SER A 148 -1.45 14.37 4.74
C SER A 148 -1.94 13.23 5.60
N PHE A 149 -1.08 12.59 6.39
CA PHE A 149 -1.49 11.51 7.28
C PHE A 149 -2.51 11.98 8.32
N LYS A 150 -2.28 13.11 9.00
CA LYS A 150 -3.23 13.63 10.00
C LYS A 150 -4.61 13.84 9.39
N LYS A 151 -4.66 14.38 8.17
CA LYS A 151 -5.91 14.69 7.47
C LYS A 151 -6.59 13.45 6.91
N TYR A 152 -5.83 12.56 6.29
CA TYR A 152 -6.33 11.50 5.43
C TYR A 152 -5.94 10.09 5.87
N GLY A 153 -5.25 9.90 6.99
CA GLY A 153 -4.76 8.58 7.44
C GLY A 153 -3.68 7.95 6.56
N SER A 154 -3.16 8.65 5.56
CA SER A 154 -2.11 8.13 4.67
C SER A 154 -1.19 9.25 4.19
N PRO A 155 0.14 9.02 4.10
CA PRO A 155 1.10 10.06 3.75
C PRO A 155 1.16 10.36 2.24
N ASN A 156 0.83 9.36 1.39
CA ASN A 156 1.03 9.40 -0.07
C ASN A 156 -0.30 9.50 -0.84
N VAL A 157 -1.15 10.47 -0.50
CA VAL A 157 -2.46 10.69 -1.15
C VAL A 157 -2.62 12.12 -1.67
N PHE A 158 -3.55 12.34 -2.61
CA PHE A 158 -3.82 13.64 -3.23
C PHE A 158 -2.54 14.29 -3.80
N ALA A 159 -2.19 15.51 -3.36
CA ALA A 159 -0.99 16.22 -3.80
C ALA A 159 0.29 15.41 -3.55
N ASN A 160 0.31 14.58 -2.50
CA ASN A 160 1.44 13.74 -2.14
C ASN A 160 1.42 12.36 -2.77
N PHE A 161 0.43 12.07 -3.61
CA PHE A 161 0.33 10.79 -4.32
C PHE A 161 1.60 10.55 -5.13
N ASP A 162 2.20 9.39 -4.93
CA ASP A 162 3.49 9.02 -5.47
C ASP A 162 3.39 7.58 -6.00
N PRO A 163 3.01 7.39 -7.26
CA PRO A 163 2.68 6.06 -7.78
C PRO A 163 3.93 5.22 -8.04
N HIS A 164 4.09 4.14 -7.29
CA HIS A 164 5.20 3.20 -7.42
C HIS A 164 4.78 1.76 -7.10
N ILE A 165 5.64 0.81 -7.46
CA ILE A 165 5.62 -0.57 -6.97
C ILE A 165 6.86 -0.78 -6.11
N THR A 166 6.68 -1.22 -4.86
CA THR A 166 7.79 -1.56 -3.96
C THR A 166 8.39 -2.91 -4.35
N LEU A 167 9.72 -2.96 -4.54
CA LEU A 167 10.44 -4.17 -4.96
C LEU A 167 11.21 -4.82 -3.81
N THR A 168 11.75 -4.00 -2.90
CA THR A 168 12.50 -4.48 -1.73
C THR A 168 12.16 -3.64 -0.50
N THR A 169 12.41 -4.20 0.68
CA THR A 169 12.28 -3.51 1.97
C THR A 169 13.67 -3.11 2.50
N PRO A 170 13.77 -2.32 3.58
CA PRO A 170 15.05 -1.82 4.12
C PRO A 170 15.99 -2.87 4.71
N VAL A 171 15.71 -4.16 4.54
CA VAL A 171 16.48 -5.26 5.15
C VAL A 171 17.96 -5.07 4.83
N ASN A 172 18.78 -5.04 5.88
CA ASN A 172 20.25 -4.94 5.83
C ASN A 172 20.85 -3.73 5.08
N LYS A 173 20.08 -2.65 4.80
CA LYS A 173 20.58 -1.45 4.08
C LYS A 173 21.37 -1.84 2.82
N ILE A 174 20.76 -2.72 2.02
CA ILE A 174 21.38 -3.35 0.86
C ILE A 174 22.02 -2.30 -0.08
N ASP A 175 23.28 -2.54 -0.47
CA ASP A 175 23.93 -1.76 -1.52
C ASP A 175 23.36 -2.16 -2.89
N LEU A 176 22.62 -1.24 -3.49
CA LEU A 176 22.01 -1.41 -4.81
C LEU A 176 22.96 -1.04 -5.96
N SER A 177 24.20 -0.62 -5.67
CA SER A 177 25.13 -0.12 -6.69
C SER A 177 25.45 -1.16 -7.76
N GLN A 178 25.66 -2.42 -7.37
CA GLN A 178 25.92 -3.51 -8.31
C GLN A 178 24.68 -3.82 -9.16
N PHE A 179 23.49 -3.82 -8.55
CA PHE A 179 22.24 -3.99 -9.27
C PHE A 179 22.06 -2.89 -10.33
N PHE A 180 22.20 -1.61 -9.97
CA PHE A 180 22.03 -0.50 -10.91
C PHE A 180 23.06 -0.49 -12.04
N ARG A 181 24.29 -0.97 -11.81
CA ARG A 181 25.29 -1.14 -12.88
C ARG A 181 24.90 -2.25 -13.87
N ASN A 182 24.27 -3.31 -13.39
CA ASN A 182 23.97 -4.50 -14.17
C ASN A 182 22.57 -4.48 -14.82
N TYR A 183 21.68 -3.62 -14.33
CA TYR A 183 20.28 -3.58 -14.76
C TYR A 183 19.90 -2.20 -15.32
N PRO A 184 20.09 -1.97 -16.63
CA PRO A 184 19.59 -0.76 -17.27
C PRO A 184 18.07 -0.84 -17.43
N PHE A 185 17.33 -0.12 -16.58
CA PHE A 185 15.87 -0.10 -16.66
C PHE A 185 15.40 0.46 -18.01
N THR A 186 14.50 -0.29 -18.66
CA THR A 186 13.87 0.15 -19.92
C THR A 186 12.43 0.58 -19.61
N PRO A 187 12.07 1.87 -19.83
CA PRO A 187 10.71 2.34 -19.62
C PRO A 187 9.68 1.55 -20.41
N PHE A 188 8.57 1.20 -19.78
CA PHE A 188 7.50 0.43 -20.40
C PHE A 188 6.12 0.88 -19.95
N LYS A 189 5.11 0.63 -20.80
CA LYS A 189 3.71 0.81 -20.42
C LYS A 189 3.13 -0.47 -19.84
N GLY A 190 2.54 -0.37 -18.66
CA GLY A 190 1.68 -1.37 -18.04
C GLY A 190 0.21 -0.98 -18.19
N GLU A 191 -0.69 -1.96 -18.04
CA GLU A 191 -2.13 -1.73 -18.09
C GLU A 191 -2.74 -2.04 -16.73
N ILE A 192 -3.55 -1.09 -16.23
CA ILE A 192 -4.34 -1.25 -15.03
C ILE A 192 -5.59 -2.05 -15.37
N LYS A 193 -5.81 -3.16 -14.66
CA LYS A 193 -6.90 -4.09 -14.93
C LYS A 193 -8.00 -4.05 -13.88
N GLY A 194 -7.65 -3.71 -12.65
CA GLY A 194 -8.61 -3.69 -11.56
C GLY A 194 -8.06 -3.04 -10.31
N ILE A 195 -8.88 -3.12 -9.27
CA ILE A 195 -8.59 -2.63 -7.94
C ILE A 195 -8.70 -3.83 -6.99
N GLY A 196 -7.67 -4.04 -6.19
CA GLY A 196 -7.62 -5.08 -5.18
C GLY A 196 -7.69 -4.53 -3.75
N ILE A 197 -7.93 -5.44 -2.81
CA ILE A 197 -7.79 -5.18 -1.37
C ILE A 197 -6.87 -6.24 -0.78
N THR A 198 -5.92 -5.83 0.05
CA THR A 198 -5.17 -6.73 0.94
C THR A 198 -5.29 -6.27 2.40
N GLU A 199 -5.11 -7.19 3.33
CA GLU A 199 -4.70 -6.85 4.70
C GLU A 199 -3.17 -6.83 4.73
N ALA A 200 -2.60 -5.67 5.04
CA ALA A 200 -1.18 -5.39 4.96
C ALA A 200 -0.50 -5.57 6.33
N ASN A 201 0.76 -5.99 6.30
CA ASN A 201 1.63 -5.98 7.48
C ASN A 201 2.17 -4.57 7.77
N ASP A 202 3.01 -4.42 8.79
CA ASP A 202 3.59 -3.13 9.21
C ASP A 202 4.46 -2.44 8.13
N LEU A 203 4.82 -3.16 7.07
CA LEU A 203 5.57 -2.65 5.91
C LEU A 203 4.65 -2.27 4.74
N GLY A 204 3.32 -2.33 4.93
CA GLY A 204 2.34 -2.10 3.89
C GLY A 204 2.29 -3.23 2.85
N GLN A 205 2.84 -4.42 3.16
CA GLN A 205 2.95 -5.54 2.22
C GLN A 205 1.99 -6.67 2.58
N SER A 206 1.52 -7.43 1.58
CA SER A 206 0.67 -8.59 1.81
C SER A 206 0.97 -9.72 0.82
N LYS A 207 0.70 -10.96 1.23
CA LYS A 207 0.81 -12.16 0.40
C LYS A 207 -0.55 -12.64 -0.12
N THR A 208 -1.64 -12.00 0.28
CA THR A 208 -2.98 -12.47 -0.06
C THR A 208 -3.88 -11.32 -0.47
N VAL A 209 -4.44 -11.44 -1.67
CA VAL A 209 -5.53 -10.57 -2.13
C VAL A 209 -6.84 -11.09 -1.56
N ILE A 210 -7.50 -10.29 -0.72
CA ILE A 210 -8.74 -10.68 -0.04
C ILE A 210 -10.00 -10.24 -0.81
N TYR A 211 -9.82 -9.39 -1.82
CA TYR A 211 -10.87 -8.96 -2.73
C TYR A 211 -10.28 -8.35 -4.00
N TYR A 212 -10.99 -8.49 -5.12
CA TYR A 212 -10.59 -7.93 -6.40
C TYR A 212 -11.82 -7.54 -7.22
N LYS A 213 -11.72 -6.42 -7.93
CA LYS A 213 -12.71 -5.96 -8.88
C LYS A 213 -12.04 -5.45 -10.17
N PRO A 214 -12.36 -6.00 -11.36
CA PRO A 214 -11.88 -5.44 -12.61
C PRO A 214 -12.50 -4.06 -12.87
N LEU A 215 -11.74 -3.21 -13.56
CA LEU A 215 -12.27 -1.97 -14.13
C LEU A 215 -13.28 -2.27 -15.25
N LYS A 216 -14.16 -1.31 -15.54
CA LYS A 216 -15.28 -1.44 -16.48
C LYS A 216 -14.87 -1.54 -17.95
#